data_AF-A0A3C0GMS3-F1
#
_entry.id   AF-A0A3C0GMS3-F1
#
_cell.length_a   1.000
_cell.length_b   1.000
_cell.length_c   1.000
_cell.angle_alpha   90.00
_cell.angle_beta   90.00
_cell.angle_gamma   90.00
#
_symmetry.space_group_name_H-M   'P 1'
#
loop_
_entity.id
_entity.type
_entity.pdbx_description
1 polymer ?
#
loop_
_entity_poly.entity_id
_entity_poly.type
_entity_poly.pdbx_seq_one_letter_code
_entity_poly.pdbx_strand_id
1 'polypeptide(L)'
;MNTQKSPTRAVAWMLMAVACFSLMDAGMKQLSASYPTLQVTFLRGAASLPFVLVWVLATAGPRSLVPRRWGLHLLRGVLGMAMIGCFVYALRSLPLSTAYTIYFVAPLLIAALSVPLLGEHVGPRRWIAIGIGLVGVLVVLRPGVGGFISVPGLMVLLAATAYAVAAITVSMLTRTDTPQSMVVWFLVIMAVGAGLLAIPDWQPLQLGHAGLIAGMGLAGAGGQVALTRAFQLGEASLIAPLEYTGLVWVIGWDLLFWGALPDQVTWLGAAIIVASGLYLLHRERVRQVQAPTPLDHP
;
A
#
# COMPACT_ATOMS: atom_id res chain seq x y z
N MET A 1 -10.69 8.23 -26.50
CA MET A 1 -11.24 6.87 -26.31
C MET A 1 -12.24 6.93 -25.17
N ASN A 2 -13.53 6.71 -25.45
CA ASN A 2 -14.57 6.56 -24.44
C ASN A 2 -14.24 5.37 -23.54
N THR A 3 -13.68 5.60 -22.35
CA THR A 3 -13.60 4.57 -21.32
C THR A 3 -14.98 4.39 -20.73
N GLN A 4 -15.84 3.63 -21.42
CA GLN A 4 -17.07 3.14 -20.80
C GLN A 4 -16.67 2.38 -19.52
N LYS A 5 -17.22 2.82 -18.39
CA LYS A 5 -17.02 2.15 -17.10
C LYS A 5 -17.39 0.68 -17.26
N SER A 6 -16.46 -0.21 -16.94
CA SER A 6 -16.66 -1.66 -17.04
C SER A 6 -16.28 -2.27 -15.69
N PRO A 7 -17.28 -2.53 -14.82
CA PRO A 7 -17.03 -3.02 -13.46
C PRO A 7 -16.22 -4.31 -13.43
N THR A 8 -16.51 -5.25 -14.34
CA THR A 8 -15.80 -6.53 -14.47
C THR A 8 -14.33 -6.35 -14.82
N ARG A 9 -14.02 -5.48 -15.79
CA ARG A 9 -12.62 -5.18 -16.15
C ARG A 9 -11.90 -4.47 -15.00
N ALA A 10 -12.57 -3.56 -14.30
CA ALA A 10 -11.99 -2.87 -13.16
C ALA A 10 -11.62 -3.82 -12.02
N VAL A 11 -12.50 -4.78 -11.72
CA VAL A 11 -12.24 -5.87 -10.75
C VAL A 11 -11.03 -6.70 -11.19
N ALA A 12 -10.97 -7.14 -12.45
CA ALA A 12 -9.85 -7.92 -12.96
C ALA A 12 -8.50 -7.17 -12.86
N TRP A 13 -8.49 -5.88 -13.22
CA TRP A 13 -7.31 -5.04 -13.06
C TRP A 13 -6.90 -4.86 -11.60
N MET A 14 -7.85 -4.73 -10.68
CA MET A 14 -7.53 -4.62 -9.25
C MET A 14 -6.95 -5.93 -8.71
N LEU A 15 -7.56 -7.08 -9.03
CA LEU A 15 -7.02 -8.38 -8.62
C LEU A 15 -5.60 -8.60 -9.14
N MET A 16 -5.34 -8.22 -10.40
CA MET A 16 -3.99 -8.28 -10.97
C MET A 16 -3.03 -7.31 -10.26
N ALA A 17 -3.49 -6.10 -9.92
CA ALA A 17 -2.67 -5.14 -9.18
C ALA A 17 -2.24 -5.70 -7.82
N VAL A 18 -3.18 -6.25 -7.06
CA VAL A 18 -2.93 -6.87 -5.76
C VAL A 18 -2.00 -8.07 -5.87
N ALA A 19 -2.21 -8.95 -6.87
CA ALA A 19 -1.32 -10.08 -7.12
C ALA A 19 0.11 -9.61 -7.42
N CYS A 20 0.27 -8.61 -8.30
CA CYS A 20 1.57 -8.03 -8.62
C CYS A 20 2.26 -7.38 -7.41
N PHE A 21 1.54 -6.62 -6.59
CA PHE A 21 2.12 -6.03 -5.37
C PHE A 21 2.51 -7.09 -4.34
N SER A 22 1.68 -8.12 -4.15
CA SER A 22 2.02 -9.23 -3.24
C SER A 22 3.27 -10.00 -3.71
N LEU A 23 3.47 -10.16 -5.03
CA LEU A 23 4.66 -10.76 -5.60
C LEU A 23 5.90 -9.88 -5.42
N MET A 24 5.75 -8.55 -5.61
CA MET A 24 6.80 -7.57 -5.31
C MET A 24 7.22 -7.68 -3.83
N ASP A 25 6.27 -7.75 -2.90
CA ASP A 25 6.56 -7.85 -1.47
C ASP A 25 7.21 -9.18 -1.08
N ALA A 26 6.82 -10.29 -1.73
CA ALA A 26 7.51 -11.56 -1.58
C ALA A 26 8.98 -11.47 -2.03
N GLY A 27 9.25 -10.78 -3.15
CA GLY A 27 10.61 -10.49 -3.60
C GLY A 27 11.39 -9.62 -2.61
N MET A 28 10.75 -8.59 -2.04
CA MET A 28 11.36 -7.75 -1.01
C MET A 28 11.70 -8.55 0.25
N LYS A 29 10.83 -9.47 0.69
CA LYS A 29 11.10 -10.37 1.82
C LYS A 29 12.31 -11.26 1.55
N GLN A 30 12.39 -11.88 0.37
CA GLN A 30 13.56 -12.68 0.00
C GLN A 30 14.84 -11.84 0.01
N LEU A 31 14.83 -10.64 -0.58
CA LEU A 31 15.99 -9.74 -0.59
C LEU A 31 16.37 -9.24 0.81
N SER A 32 15.40 -9.06 1.72
CA SER A 32 15.63 -8.59 3.10
C SER A 32 16.47 -9.54 3.95
N ALA A 33 16.60 -10.81 3.53
CA ALA A 33 17.48 -11.77 4.18
C ALA A 33 18.98 -11.50 3.88
N SER A 34 19.28 -10.90 2.73
CA SER A 34 20.65 -10.67 2.26
C SER A 34 21.09 -9.21 2.26
N TYR A 35 20.14 -8.27 2.22
CA TYR A 35 20.41 -6.85 2.06
C TYR A 35 19.81 -6.02 3.22
N PRO A 36 20.47 -4.94 3.65
CA PRO A 36 19.90 -3.99 4.59
C PRO A 36 18.57 -3.41 4.12
N THR A 37 17.72 -3.05 5.07
CA THR A 37 16.37 -2.54 4.85
C THR A 37 16.32 -1.37 3.85
N LEU A 38 17.19 -0.38 4.02
CA LEU A 38 17.21 0.81 3.14
C LEU A 38 17.71 0.47 1.74
N GLN A 39 18.63 -0.50 1.61
CA GLN A 39 19.06 -1.00 0.31
C GLN A 39 17.92 -1.72 -0.41
N VAL A 40 17.14 -2.57 0.26
CA VAL A 40 15.96 -3.20 -0.35
C VAL A 40 14.91 -2.14 -0.73
N THR A 41 14.73 -1.12 0.10
CA THR A 41 13.83 0.03 -0.19
C THR A 41 14.28 0.80 -1.44
N PHE A 42 15.59 1.03 -1.58
CA PHE A 42 16.19 1.56 -2.80
C PHE A 42 15.87 0.67 -4.00
N LEU A 43 16.17 -0.64 -3.89
CA LEU A 43 15.99 -1.58 -4.99
C LEU A 43 14.54 -1.65 -5.45
N ARG A 44 13.58 -1.61 -4.51
CA ARG A 44 12.15 -1.53 -4.82
C ARG A 44 11.82 -0.33 -5.70
N GLY A 45 12.31 0.85 -5.32
CA GLY A 45 12.10 2.09 -6.06
C GLY A 45 12.80 2.06 -7.43
N ALA A 46 14.10 1.78 -7.41
CA ALA A 46 14.98 1.79 -8.58
C ALA A 46 14.60 0.75 -9.63
N ALA A 47 14.28 -0.48 -9.23
CA ALA A 47 13.95 -1.55 -10.17
C ALA A 47 12.63 -1.30 -10.91
N SER A 48 11.67 -0.59 -10.27
CA SER A 48 10.38 -0.27 -10.89
C SER A 48 10.45 0.91 -11.86
N LEU A 49 11.42 1.81 -11.68
CA LEU A 49 11.50 3.07 -12.45
C LEU A 49 11.58 2.88 -13.96
N PRO A 50 12.46 2.03 -14.54
CA PRO A 50 12.56 1.87 -15.99
C PRO A 50 11.23 1.44 -16.62
N PHE A 51 10.55 0.47 -15.99
CA PHE A 51 9.27 -0.05 -16.49
C PHE A 51 8.15 0.99 -16.39
N VAL A 52 8.09 1.76 -15.29
CA VAL A 52 7.12 2.85 -15.15
C VAL A 52 7.41 3.96 -16.16
N LEU A 53 8.68 4.31 -16.40
CA LEU A 53 9.03 5.33 -17.41
C LEU A 53 8.62 4.90 -18.81
N VAL A 54 8.82 3.63 -19.19
CA VAL A 54 8.31 3.08 -20.46
C VAL A 54 6.78 3.24 -20.55
N TRP A 55 6.05 2.91 -19.48
CA TRP A 55 4.60 3.11 -19.43
C TRP A 55 4.19 4.58 -19.58
N VAL A 56 4.90 5.52 -18.93
CA VAL A 56 4.61 6.95 -19.05
C VAL A 56 4.83 7.42 -20.48
N LEU A 57 5.97 7.07 -21.09
CA LEU A 57 6.31 7.45 -22.46
C LEU A 57 5.30 6.89 -23.46
N ALA A 58 4.82 5.65 -23.24
CA ALA A 58 3.84 5.01 -24.11
C ALA A 58 2.40 5.55 -23.96
N THR A 59 2.06 6.22 -22.85
CA THR A 59 0.66 6.60 -22.56
C THR A 59 0.38 8.09 -22.51
N ALA A 60 1.26 8.88 -21.90
CA ALA A 60 1.02 10.31 -21.66
C ALA A 60 2.21 11.22 -22.05
N GLY A 61 3.37 10.62 -22.35
CA GLY A 61 4.57 11.35 -22.73
C GLY A 61 5.25 12.09 -21.56
N PRO A 62 6.44 12.68 -21.80
CA PRO A 62 7.29 13.24 -20.75
C PRO A 62 6.72 14.50 -20.09
N ARG A 63 5.89 15.28 -20.80
CA ARG A 63 5.24 16.48 -20.25
C ARG A 63 4.30 16.15 -19.09
N SER A 64 3.78 14.92 -19.03
CA SER A 64 2.94 14.47 -17.92
C SER A 64 3.69 14.39 -16.60
N LEU A 65 5.03 14.37 -16.61
CA LEU A 65 5.85 14.20 -15.40
C LEU A 65 6.05 15.48 -14.60
N VAL A 66 5.73 16.65 -15.16
CA VAL A 66 5.95 17.95 -14.51
C VAL A 66 5.07 18.06 -13.26
N PRO A 67 5.65 18.03 -12.05
CA PRO A 67 4.87 18.13 -10.83
C PRO A 67 4.50 19.60 -10.58
N ARG A 68 3.29 19.83 -10.09
CA ARG A 68 2.81 21.17 -9.73
C ARG A 68 3.01 21.49 -8.25
N ARG A 69 2.87 20.47 -7.38
CA ARG A 69 2.94 20.62 -5.92
C ARG A 69 4.12 19.87 -5.31
N TRP A 70 5.33 20.38 -5.54
CA TRP A 70 6.57 19.75 -5.07
C TRP A 70 6.59 19.39 -3.58
N GLY A 71 6.08 20.26 -2.71
CA GLY A 71 6.02 19.98 -1.27
C GLY A 71 5.23 18.71 -0.94
N LEU A 72 4.11 18.46 -1.64
CA LEU A 72 3.32 17.24 -1.44
C LEU A 72 4.00 16.00 -2.05
N HIS A 73 4.68 16.14 -3.19
CA HIS A 73 5.47 15.03 -3.75
C HIS A 73 6.61 14.64 -2.81
N LEU A 74 7.32 15.61 -2.24
CA LEU A 74 8.39 15.38 -1.27
C LEU A 74 7.86 14.69 0.00
N LEU A 75 6.80 15.25 0.60
CA LEU A 75 6.17 14.65 1.78
C LEU A 75 5.72 13.22 1.49
N ARG A 76 5.03 12.98 0.37
CA ARG A 76 4.58 11.66 -0.05
C ARG A 76 5.73 10.69 -0.29
N GLY A 77 6.81 11.16 -0.91
CA GLY A 77 8.01 10.36 -1.16
C GLY A 77 8.70 9.93 0.14
N VAL A 78 8.84 10.85 1.10
CA VAL A 78 9.41 10.58 2.43
C VAL A 78 8.52 9.62 3.23
N LEU A 79 7.20 9.86 3.27
CA LEU A 79 6.24 8.95 3.92
C LEU A 79 6.25 7.58 3.24
N GLY A 80 6.37 7.54 1.91
CA GLY A 80 6.51 6.31 1.13
C GLY A 80 7.77 5.53 1.47
N MET A 81 8.89 6.23 1.62
CA MET A 81 10.17 5.64 2.02
C MET A 81 10.08 5.10 3.45
N ALA A 82 9.52 5.86 4.39
CA ALA A 82 9.29 5.41 5.77
C ALA A 82 8.38 4.18 5.81
N MET A 83 7.29 4.20 5.04
CA MET A 83 6.36 3.08 4.90
C MET A 83 7.07 1.81 4.41
N ILE A 84 7.75 1.87 3.26
CA ILE A 84 8.42 0.69 2.70
C ILE A 84 9.58 0.25 3.59
N GLY A 85 10.38 1.17 4.13
CA GLY A 85 11.48 0.85 5.01
C GLY A 85 11.02 0.12 6.28
N CYS A 86 10.00 0.62 6.96
CA CYS A 86 9.46 -0.03 8.16
C CYS A 86 8.82 -1.39 7.81
N PHE A 87 8.13 -1.49 6.67
CA PHE A 87 7.54 -2.75 6.21
C PHE A 87 8.63 -3.80 5.90
N VAL A 88 9.65 -3.46 5.11
CA VAL A 88 10.79 -4.34 4.81
C VAL A 88 11.51 -4.78 6.09
N TYR A 89 11.74 -3.85 7.02
CA TYR A 89 12.35 -4.17 8.31
C TYR A 89 11.56 -5.28 9.02
N ALA A 90 10.23 -5.16 9.04
CA ALA A 90 9.37 -6.15 9.66
C ALA A 90 9.37 -7.49 8.91
N LEU A 91 9.40 -7.48 7.57
CA LEU A 91 9.40 -8.69 6.74
C LEU A 91 10.62 -9.59 6.97
N ARG A 92 11.72 -9.06 7.50
CA ARG A 92 12.90 -9.86 7.87
C ARG A 92 12.58 -10.91 8.94
N SER A 93 11.61 -10.62 9.81
CA SER A 93 11.28 -11.45 10.97
C SER A 93 9.84 -11.95 10.98
N LEU A 94 8.95 -11.35 10.18
CA LEU A 94 7.53 -11.72 10.13
C LEU A 94 7.17 -12.50 8.86
N PRO A 95 6.23 -13.46 8.95
CA PRO A 95 5.48 -13.95 7.80
C PRO A 95 4.82 -12.80 7.03
N LEU A 96 4.70 -12.91 5.70
CA LEU A 96 4.05 -11.87 4.89
C LEU A 96 2.58 -11.71 5.32
N SER A 97 1.93 -12.84 5.58
CA SER A 97 0.55 -12.91 6.07
C SER A 97 0.34 -12.15 7.38
N THR A 98 1.22 -12.33 8.37
CA THR A 98 1.18 -11.56 9.63
C THR A 98 1.39 -10.07 9.40
N ALA A 99 2.37 -9.70 8.55
CA ALA A 99 2.63 -8.30 8.21
C ALA A 99 1.44 -7.66 7.49
N TYR A 100 0.86 -8.32 6.48
CA TYR A 100 -0.32 -7.84 5.77
C TYR A 100 -1.53 -7.69 6.69
N THR A 101 -1.70 -8.63 7.62
CA THR A 101 -2.81 -8.60 8.57
C THR A 101 -2.75 -7.34 9.44
N ILE A 102 -1.58 -7.01 9.99
CA ILE A 102 -1.39 -5.76 10.76
C ILE A 102 -1.56 -4.55 9.84
N TYR A 103 -0.97 -4.59 8.64
CA TYR A 103 -1.00 -3.49 7.68
C TYR A 103 -2.42 -3.11 7.23
N PHE A 104 -3.34 -4.08 7.20
CA PHE A 104 -4.76 -3.89 6.86
C PHE A 104 -5.58 -3.07 7.86
N VAL A 105 -4.96 -2.57 8.93
CA VAL A 105 -5.51 -1.46 9.71
C VAL A 105 -5.46 -0.12 8.96
N ALA A 106 -4.64 -0.01 7.91
CA ALA A 106 -4.46 1.21 7.11
C ALA A 106 -5.76 1.90 6.68
N PRO A 107 -6.78 1.22 6.13
CA PRO A 107 -8.07 1.85 5.81
C PRO A 107 -8.78 2.47 7.02
N LEU A 108 -8.66 1.85 8.20
CA LEU A 108 -9.20 2.40 9.45
C LEU A 108 -8.43 3.65 9.88
N LEU A 109 -7.11 3.64 9.76
CA LEU A 109 -6.25 4.80 10.03
C LEU A 109 -6.52 5.94 9.07
N ILE A 110 -6.75 5.66 7.78
CA ILE A 110 -7.14 6.67 6.78
C ILE A 110 -8.44 7.35 7.22
N ALA A 111 -9.47 6.58 7.58
CA ALA A 111 -10.74 7.13 8.02
C ALA A 111 -10.65 7.89 9.36
N ALA A 112 -9.79 7.45 10.28
CA ALA A 112 -9.55 8.17 11.53
C ALA A 112 -8.82 9.50 11.28
N LEU A 113 -7.80 9.49 10.43
CA LEU A 113 -6.96 10.65 10.13
C LEU A 113 -7.60 11.64 9.16
N SER A 114 -8.61 11.23 8.38
CA SER A 114 -9.36 12.15 7.51
C SER A 114 -10.14 13.18 8.32
N VAL A 115 -10.52 12.88 9.57
CA VAL A 115 -11.19 13.84 10.46
C VAL A 115 -10.31 15.07 10.75
N PRO A 116 -9.13 14.95 11.39
CA PRO A 116 -8.30 16.12 11.68
C PRO A 116 -7.62 16.72 10.44
N LEU A 117 -7.27 15.93 9.43
CA LEU A 117 -6.49 16.42 8.29
C LEU A 117 -7.35 16.99 7.15
N LEU A 118 -8.57 16.47 6.95
CA LEU A 118 -9.47 16.91 5.88
C LEU A 118 -10.75 17.57 6.41
N GLY A 119 -10.99 17.56 7.72
CA GLY A 119 -12.23 18.09 8.33
C GLY A 119 -13.45 17.20 8.08
N GLU A 120 -13.25 15.93 7.71
CA GLU A 120 -14.35 15.01 7.45
C GLU A 120 -15.08 14.63 8.74
N HIS A 121 -16.39 14.41 8.64
CA HIS A 121 -17.20 13.97 9.76
C HIS A 121 -17.42 12.46 9.73
N VAL A 122 -16.91 11.77 10.75
CA VAL A 122 -17.03 10.32 10.93
C VAL A 122 -18.01 10.01 12.05
N GLY A 123 -19.12 9.34 11.72
CA GLY A 123 -20.17 9.00 12.68
C GLY A 123 -19.74 7.94 13.71
N PRO A 124 -20.47 7.81 14.84
CA PRO A 124 -20.08 6.97 15.98
C PRO A 124 -19.90 5.49 15.62
N ARG A 125 -20.72 4.95 14.71
CA ARG A 125 -20.60 3.56 14.24
C ARG A 125 -19.27 3.27 13.52
N ARG A 126 -18.72 4.27 12.81
CA ARG A 126 -17.42 4.13 12.14
C ARG A 126 -16.28 4.18 13.17
N TRP A 127 -16.39 5.02 14.21
CA TRP A 127 -15.45 5.03 15.34
C TRP A 127 -15.40 3.69 16.07
N ILE A 128 -16.56 3.06 16.29
CA ILE A 128 -16.63 1.72 16.87
C ILE A 128 -15.89 0.70 15.98
N ALA A 129 -16.11 0.73 14.66
CA ALA A 129 -15.41 -0.16 13.72
C ALA A 129 -13.89 0.06 13.72
N ILE A 130 -13.44 1.31 13.78
CA ILE A 130 -12.02 1.65 13.92
C ILE A 130 -11.47 1.06 15.22
N GLY A 131 -12.18 1.23 16.34
CA GLY A 131 -11.80 0.66 17.64
C GLY A 131 -11.70 -0.87 17.61
N ILE A 132 -12.67 -1.57 17.02
CA ILE A 132 -12.67 -3.04 16.89
C ILE A 132 -11.49 -3.50 16.03
N GLY A 133 -11.20 -2.84 14.91
CA GLY A 133 -10.06 -3.22 14.09
C GLY A 133 -8.72 -2.96 14.77
N LEU A 134 -8.60 -1.89 15.59
CA LEU A 134 -7.40 -1.67 16.43
C LEU A 134 -7.23 -2.77 17.49
N VAL A 135 -8.32 -3.27 18.07
CA VAL A 135 -8.27 -4.47 18.94
C VAL A 135 -7.76 -5.68 18.16
N GLY A 136 -8.22 -5.86 16.91
CA GLY A 136 -7.69 -6.89 16.01
C GLY A 136 -6.17 -6.80 15.82
N VAL A 137 -5.61 -5.59 15.70
CA VAL A 137 -4.15 -5.39 15.64
C VAL A 137 -3.47 -5.84 16.93
N LEU A 138 -4.01 -5.50 18.10
CA LEU A 138 -3.45 -5.94 19.39
C LEU A 138 -3.47 -7.47 19.53
N VAL A 139 -4.51 -8.12 19.01
CA VAL A 139 -4.62 -9.58 18.97
C VAL A 139 -3.47 -10.19 18.15
N VAL A 140 -3.17 -9.65 16.97
CA VAL A 140 -2.05 -10.15 16.13
C VAL A 140 -0.70 -9.85 16.75
N LEU A 141 -0.54 -8.66 17.34
CA LEU A 141 0.71 -8.24 17.96
C LEU A 141 1.09 -9.07 19.19
N ARG A 142 0.10 -9.70 19.84
CA ARG A 142 0.25 -10.56 21.03
C ARG A 142 1.29 -10.01 22.01
N PRO A 143 0.99 -8.90 22.73
CA PRO A 143 1.92 -8.37 23.71
C PRO A 143 2.35 -9.50 24.65
N GLY A 144 3.66 -9.73 24.75
CA GLY A 144 4.21 -10.90 25.45
C GLY A 144 3.93 -10.87 26.95
N VAL A 145 4.42 -11.88 27.68
CA VAL A 145 4.20 -12.05 29.15
C VAL A 145 4.82 -10.91 29.99
N GLY A 146 5.54 -9.97 29.36
CA GLY A 146 6.02 -8.71 29.97
C GLY A 146 5.33 -7.44 29.46
N GLY A 147 4.25 -7.54 28.68
CA GLY A 147 3.52 -6.40 28.11
C GLY A 147 4.20 -5.71 26.91
N PHE A 148 5.42 -6.12 26.52
CA PHE A 148 6.13 -5.54 25.39
C PHE A 148 5.58 -6.02 24.04
N ILE A 149 5.32 -5.06 23.16
CA ILE A 149 4.92 -5.30 21.77
C ILE A 149 6.17 -5.63 20.94
N SER A 150 6.07 -6.59 20.02
CA SER A 150 7.19 -6.93 19.13
C SER A 150 7.60 -5.73 18.24
N VAL A 151 8.90 -5.45 18.18
CA VAL A 151 9.44 -4.36 17.35
C VAL A 151 9.04 -4.50 15.87
N PRO A 152 9.10 -5.69 15.23
CA PRO A 152 8.63 -5.86 13.86
C PRO A 152 7.15 -5.48 13.68
N GLY A 153 6.29 -5.86 14.62
CA GLY A 153 4.88 -5.52 14.58
C GLY A 153 4.62 -4.00 14.69
N LEU A 154 5.37 -3.31 15.55
CA LEU A 154 5.34 -1.85 15.63
C LEU A 154 5.79 -1.18 14.33
N MET A 155 6.81 -1.73 13.66
CA MET A 155 7.26 -1.21 12.37
C MET A 155 6.19 -1.37 11.28
N VAL A 156 5.41 -2.47 11.28
CA VAL A 156 4.27 -2.58 10.37
C VAL A 156 3.18 -1.55 10.69
N LEU A 157 2.89 -1.30 11.97
CA LEU A 157 1.92 -0.28 12.36
C LEU A 157 2.38 1.13 11.96
N LEU A 158 3.67 1.43 12.12
CA LEU A 158 4.28 2.66 11.63
C LEU A 158 4.19 2.76 10.10
N ALA A 159 4.41 1.66 9.39
CA ALA A 159 4.23 1.61 7.94
C ALA A 159 2.78 1.89 7.51
N ALA A 160 1.80 1.27 8.18
CA ALA A 160 0.38 1.49 7.92
C ALA A 160 -0.04 2.94 8.21
N THR A 161 0.53 3.55 9.25
CA THR A 161 0.30 4.96 9.60
C THR A 161 0.91 5.90 8.55
N ALA A 162 2.17 5.67 8.16
CA ALA A 162 2.82 6.43 7.10
C ALA A 162 2.08 6.31 5.77
N TYR A 163 1.58 5.12 5.43
CA TYR A 163 0.70 4.90 4.29
C TYR A 163 -0.59 5.71 4.40
N ALA A 164 -1.26 5.70 5.56
CA ALA A 164 -2.52 6.42 5.74
C ALA A 164 -2.36 7.92 5.50
N VAL A 165 -1.29 8.52 6.03
CA VAL A 165 -0.96 9.92 5.76
C VAL A 165 -0.60 10.13 4.28
N ALA A 166 0.19 9.23 3.68
CA ALA A 166 0.53 9.31 2.26
C ALA A 166 -0.71 9.20 1.35
N ALA A 167 -1.69 8.37 1.69
CA ALA A 167 -2.95 8.24 0.96
C ALA A 167 -3.76 9.55 0.97
N ILE A 168 -3.74 10.29 2.08
CA ILE A 168 -4.32 11.63 2.16
C ILE A 168 -3.58 12.62 1.25
N THR A 169 -2.23 12.55 1.19
CA THR A 169 -1.50 13.41 0.22
C THR A 169 -1.85 13.11 -1.23
N VAL A 170 -2.18 11.86 -1.56
CA VAL A 170 -2.65 11.47 -2.91
C VAL A 170 -3.98 12.12 -3.23
N SER A 171 -4.96 12.11 -2.31
CA SER A 171 -6.26 12.74 -2.56
C SER A 171 -6.14 14.26 -2.80
N MET A 172 -5.11 14.90 -2.25
CA MET A 172 -4.79 16.30 -2.51
C MET A 172 -4.09 16.50 -3.86
N LEU A 173 -3.15 15.61 -4.23
CA LEU A 173 -2.38 15.68 -5.47
C LEU A 173 -3.20 15.36 -6.72
N THR A 174 -4.17 14.44 -6.65
CA THR A 174 -5.03 14.07 -7.80
C THR A 174 -5.84 15.22 -8.37
N ARG A 175 -5.98 16.33 -7.63
CA ARG A 175 -6.65 17.55 -8.08
C ARG A 175 -5.77 18.42 -9.00
N THR A 176 -4.45 18.25 -8.97
CA THR A 176 -3.51 19.13 -9.68
C THR A 176 -2.47 18.42 -10.54
N ASP A 177 -2.11 17.19 -10.17
CA ASP A 177 -1.00 16.44 -10.76
C ASP A 177 -1.51 15.20 -11.50
N THR A 178 -0.75 14.74 -12.50
CA THR A 178 -1.10 13.53 -13.25
C THR A 178 -0.74 12.27 -12.46
N PRO A 179 -1.46 11.14 -12.65
CA PRO A 179 -1.09 9.87 -12.04
C PRO A 179 0.36 9.45 -12.35
N GLN A 180 0.82 9.71 -13.57
CA GLN A 180 2.18 9.44 -14.03
C GLN A 180 3.22 10.23 -13.21
N SER A 181 3.02 11.54 -13.05
CA SER A 181 3.90 12.38 -12.23
C SER A 181 3.95 11.88 -10.79
N MET A 182 2.79 11.59 -10.21
CA MET A 182 2.70 11.05 -8.86
C MET A 182 3.49 9.74 -8.70
N VAL A 183 3.30 8.75 -9.58
CA VAL A 183 4.01 7.46 -9.44
C VAL A 183 5.51 7.63 -9.64
N VAL A 184 5.95 8.36 -10.67
CA VAL A 184 7.37 8.53 -10.97
C VAL A 184 8.09 9.28 -9.86
N TRP A 185 7.58 10.43 -9.40
CA TRP A 185 8.25 11.18 -8.34
C TRP A 185 8.27 10.45 -7.01
N PHE A 186 7.25 9.66 -6.70
CA PHE A 186 7.27 8.77 -5.54
C PHE A 186 8.41 7.74 -5.62
N LEU A 187 8.59 7.10 -6.78
CA LEU A 187 9.67 6.13 -6.97
C LEU A 187 11.05 6.78 -7.02
N VAL A 188 11.18 7.96 -7.64
CA VAL A 188 12.43 8.73 -7.70
C VAL A 188 12.86 9.17 -6.32
N ILE A 189 11.98 9.81 -5.54
CA ILE A 189 12.29 10.29 -4.20
C ILE A 189 12.63 9.11 -3.29
N MET A 190 11.90 8.00 -3.41
CA MET A 190 12.21 6.77 -2.67
C MET A 190 13.58 6.20 -3.05
N ALA A 191 13.86 6.04 -4.34
CA ALA A 191 15.14 5.50 -4.81
C ALA A 191 16.29 6.41 -4.39
N VAL A 192 16.22 7.72 -4.65
CA VAL A 192 17.28 8.65 -4.27
C VAL A 192 17.43 8.72 -2.75
N GLY A 193 16.34 8.92 -2.01
CA GLY A 193 16.37 9.05 -0.55
C GLY A 193 16.88 7.79 0.14
N ALA A 194 16.30 6.62 -0.17
CA ALA A 194 16.73 5.36 0.44
C ALA A 194 18.13 4.96 -0.02
N GLY A 195 18.50 5.26 -1.27
CA GLY A 195 19.83 4.99 -1.82
C GLY A 195 20.90 5.78 -1.07
N LEU A 196 20.70 7.08 -0.88
CA LEU A 196 21.62 7.93 -0.13
C LEU A 196 21.79 7.45 1.32
N LEU A 197 20.69 7.09 1.98
CA LEU A 197 20.73 6.59 3.36
C LEU A 197 21.29 5.17 3.47
N ALA A 198 21.28 4.38 2.39
CA ALA A 198 21.83 3.03 2.36
C ALA A 198 23.33 2.98 2.10
N ILE A 199 23.98 4.09 1.70
CA ILE A 199 25.42 4.14 1.37
C ILE A 199 26.31 3.55 2.48
N PRO A 200 26.12 3.88 3.78
CA PRO A 200 27.03 3.39 4.83
C PRO A 200 27.03 1.87 5.01
N ASP A 201 25.88 1.23 4.83
CA ASP A 201 25.69 -0.20 5.07
C ASP A 201 25.59 -1.01 3.76
N TRP A 202 25.90 -0.39 2.61
CA TRP A 202 25.62 -0.96 1.31
C TRP A 202 26.35 -2.28 1.06
N GLN A 203 25.59 -3.32 0.75
CA GLN A 203 26.12 -4.63 0.41
C GLN A 203 26.19 -4.82 -1.11
N PRO A 204 27.28 -5.39 -1.67
CA PRO A 204 27.37 -5.68 -3.10
C PRO A 204 26.22 -6.56 -3.59
N LEU A 205 25.60 -6.17 -4.72
CA LEU A 205 24.53 -6.96 -5.32
C LEU A 205 25.10 -8.25 -5.91
N GLN A 206 24.48 -9.37 -5.54
CA GLN A 206 24.86 -10.68 -6.04
C GLN A 206 24.16 -10.88 -7.39
N LEU A 207 24.90 -11.35 -8.40
CA LEU A 207 24.35 -11.58 -9.74
C LEU A 207 23.17 -12.57 -9.72
N GLY A 208 23.18 -13.54 -8.80
CA GLY A 208 22.07 -14.47 -8.61
C GLY A 208 20.73 -13.79 -8.24
N HIS A 209 20.77 -12.59 -7.65
CA HIS A 209 19.57 -11.82 -7.31
C HIS A 209 19.09 -10.90 -8.44
N ALA A 210 19.79 -10.80 -9.57
CA ALA A 210 19.42 -9.90 -10.66
C ALA A 210 18.02 -10.22 -11.23
N GLY A 211 17.70 -11.50 -11.41
CA GLY A 211 16.38 -11.93 -11.88
C GLY A 211 15.27 -11.60 -10.88
N LEU A 212 15.54 -11.77 -9.58
CA LEU A 212 14.60 -11.43 -8.50
C LEU A 212 14.35 -9.92 -8.44
N ILE A 213 15.40 -9.10 -8.55
CA ILE A 213 15.32 -7.64 -8.56
C ILE A 213 14.53 -7.15 -9.79
N ALA A 214 14.81 -7.71 -10.97
CA ALA A 214 14.08 -7.38 -12.19
C ALA A 214 12.61 -7.80 -12.10
N GLY A 215 12.32 -9.00 -11.58
CA GLY A 215 10.96 -9.50 -11.36
C GLY A 215 10.18 -8.65 -10.35
N MET A 216 10.82 -8.23 -9.26
CA MET A 216 10.25 -7.29 -8.28
C MET A 216 9.92 -5.94 -8.92
N GLY A 217 10.82 -5.39 -9.73
CA GLY A 217 10.59 -4.13 -10.46
C GLY A 217 9.46 -4.23 -11.47
N LEU A 218 9.40 -5.32 -12.23
CA LEU A 218 8.34 -5.58 -13.21
C LEU A 218 6.98 -5.76 -12.53
N ALA A 219 6.93 -6.54 -11.43
CA ALA A 219 5.73 -6.72 -10.64
C ALA A 219 5.26 -5.40 -10.01
N GLY A 220 6.18 -4.60 -9.47
CA GLY A 220 5.87 -3.27 -8.94
C GLY A 220 5.28 -2.33 -9.99
N ALA A 221 5.89 -2.24 -11.17
CA ALA A 221 5.41 -1.42 -12.28
C ALA A 221 4.08 -1.93 -12.84
N GLY A 222 3.96 -3.23 -13.09
CA GLY A 222 2.73 -3.88 -13.56
C GLY A 222 1.57 -3.66 -12.58
N GLY A 223 1.84 -3.77 -11.27
CA GLY A 223 0.90 -3.47 -10.20
C GLY A 223 0.41 -2.01 -10.24
N GLN A 224 1.32 -1.04 -10.40
CA GLN A 224 0.96 0.38 -10.51
C GLN A 224 0.09 0.68 -11.75
N VAL A 225 0.44 0.10 -12.90
CA VAL A 225 -0.35 0.25 -14.13
C VAL A 225 -1.73 -0.35 -13.95
N ALA A 226 -1.81 -1.57 -13.41
CA ALA A 226 -3.05 -2.27 -13.17
C ALA A 226 -3.95 -1.53 -12.17
N LEU A 227 -3.37 -1.03 -11.07
CA LEU A 227 -4.07 -0.23 -10.06
C LEU A 227 -4.67 1.04 -10.68
N THR A 228 -3.87 1.75 -11.47
CA THR A 228 -4.33 2.96 -12.17
C THR A 228 -5.50 2.65 -13.12
N ARG A 229 -5.43 1.55 -13.86
CA ARG A 229 -6.51 1.12 -14.76
C ARG A 229 -7.77 0.71 -14.00
N ALA A 230 -7.64 0.05 -12.85
CA ALA A 230 -8.76 -0.34 -12.00
C ALA A 230 -9.58 0.88 -11.56
N PHE A 231 -8.91 1.91 -11.02
CA PHE A 231 -9.57 3.15 -10.59
C PHE A 231 -10.09 4.02 -11.74
N GLN A 232 -9.52 3.90 -12.96
CA GLN A 232 -10.06 4.58 -14.14
C GLN A 232 -11.36 3.94 -14.66
N LEU A 233 -11.50 2.62 -14.51
CA LEU A 233 -12.62 1.85 -15.09
C LEU A 233 -13.74 1.55 -14.09
N GLY A 234 -13.47 1.60 -12.79
CA GLY A 234 -14.39 1.25 -11.71
C GLY A 234 -14.50 2.33 -10.64
N GLU A 235 -15.58 2.24 -9.87
CA GLU A 235 -15.81 3.14 -8.73
C GLU A 235 -14.92 2.75 -7.55
N ALA A 236 -14.35 3.73 -6.85
CA ALA A 236 -13.46 3.48 -5.72
C ALA A 236 -14.11 2.58 -4.64
N SER A 237 -15.42 2.72 -4.41
CA SER A 237 -16.18 1.92 -3.44
C SER A 237 -16.32 0.44 -3.82
N LEU A 238 -16.27 0.10 -5.11
CA LEU A 238 -16.22 -1.29 -5.59
C LEU A 238 -14.81 -1.86 -5.49
N ILE A 239 -13.81 -1.01 -5.71
CA ILE A 239 -12.42 -1.40 -5.90
C ILE A 239 -11.68 -1.54 -4.57
N ALA A 240 -11.92 -0.66 -3.60
CA ALA A 240 -11.23 -0.66 -2.30
C ALA A 240 -11.36 -1.98 -1.52
N PRO A 241 -12.53 -2.66 -1.43
CA PRO A 241 -12.63 -3.94 -0.72
C PRO A 241 -11.78 -5.06 -1.33
N LEU A 242 -11.46 -4.98 -2.63
CA LEU A 242 -10.67 -6.02 -3.31
C LEU A 242 -9.21 -6.03 -2.86
N GLU A 243 -8.71 -4.95 -2.25
CA GLU A 243 -7.37 -4.91 -1.67
C GLU A 243 -7.18 -5.98 -0.58
N TYR A 244 -8.26 -6.33 0.14
CA TYR A 244 -8.24 -7.40 1.15
C TYR A 244 -7.92 -8.78 0.58
N THR A 245 -8.12 -9.00 -0.73
CA THR A 245 -7.67 -10.23 -1.39
C THR A 245 -6.17 -10.43 -1.32
N GLY A 246 -5.41 -9.36 -1.03
CA GLY A 246 -3.97 -9.40 -0.77
C GLY A 246 -3.58 -10.44 0.27
N LEU A 247 -4.39 -10.65 1.31
CA LEU A 247 -4.16 -11.70 2.32
C LEU A 247 -4.12 -13.09 1.69
N VAL A 248 -5.02 -13.39 0.75
CA VAL A 248 -5.06 -14.70 0.07
C VAL A 248 -3.77 -14.91 -0.71
N TRP A 249 -3.31 -13.90 -1.44
CA TRP A 249 -2.08 -13.97 -2.22
C TRP A 249 -0.85 -14.16 -1.33
N VAL A 250 -0.70 -13.37 -0.25
CA VAL A 250 0.48 -13.51 0.62
C VAL A 250 0.49 -14.79 1.45
N ILE A 251 -0.68 -15.34 1.81
CA ILE A 251 -0.77 -16.67 2.42
C ILE A 251 -0.31 -17.72 1.41
N GLY A 252 -0.72 -17.59 0.14
CA GLY A 252 -0.23 -18.44 -0.95
C GLY A 252 1.29 -18.36 -1.12
N TRP A 253 1.87 -17.15 -1.06
CA TRP A 253 3.32 -16.96 -1.15
C TRP A 253 4.08 -17.46 0.09
N ASP A 254 3.57 -17.23 1.31
CA ASP A 254 4.13 -17.78 2.55
C ASP A 254 4.15 -19.33 2.50
N LEU A 255 3.08 -19.95 2.00
CA LEU A 255 3.03 -21.40 1.81
C LEU A 255 4.00 -21.88 0.72
N LEU A 256 4.01 -21.21 -0.44
CA LEU A 256 4.81 -21.65 -1.60
C LEU A 256 6.32 -21.52 -1.38
N PHE A 257 6.78 -20.39 -0.83
CA PHE A 257 8.21 -20.09 -0.71
C PHE A 257 8.78 -20.42 0.67
N TRP A 258 7.97 -20.38 1.73
CA TRP A 258 8.43 -20.57 3.11
C TRP A 258 7.77 -21.76 3.82
N GLY A 259 6.82 -22.46 3.19
CA GLY A 259 6.14 -23.61 3.79
C GLY A 259 5.37 -23.27 5.08
N ALA A 260 5.03 -21.99 5.27
CA ALA A 260 4.45 -21.50 6.52
C ALA A 260 3.01 -21.02 6.30
N LEU A 261 2.12 -21.39 7.21
CA LEU A 261 0.76 -20.87 7.28
C LEU A 261 0.60 -19.91 8.46
N PRO A 262 -0.35 -18.96 8.38
CA PRO A 262 -0.69 -18.13 9.53
C PRO A 262 -1.19 -19.01 10.67
N ASP A 263 -0.78 -18.67 11.88
CA ASP A 263 -1.25 -19.35 13.07
C ASP A 263 -2.64 -18.86 13.53
N GLN A 264 -3.22 -19.54 14.52
CA GLN A 264 -4.61 -19.33 14.92
C GLN A 264 -4.94 -17.88 15.33
N VAL A 265 -4.02 -17.19 16.02
CA VAL A 265 -4.30 -15.81 16.43
C VAL A 265 -4.08 -14.83 15.27
N THR A 266 -3.19 -15.12 14.31
CA THR A 266 -3.11 -14.31 13.09
C THR A 266 -4.41 -14.42 12.31
N TRP A 267 -5.01 -15.63 12.21
CA TRP A 267 -6.33 -15.82 11.62
C TRP A 267 -7.43 -15.05 12.35
N LEU A 268 -7.46 -15.12 13.69
CA LEU A 268 -8.44 -14.39 14.50
C LEU A 268 -8.31 -12.88 14.30
N GLY A 269 -7.10 -12.35 14.39
CA GLY A 269 -6.85 -10.93 14.18
C GLY A 269 -7.18 -10.47 12.76
N ALA A 270 -6.85 -11.28 11.75
CA ALA A 270 -7.24 -11.03 10.36
C ALA A 270 -8.75 -10.97 10.20
N ALA A 271 -9.50 -11.91 10.78
CA ALA A 271 -10.95 -11.90 10.73
C ALA A 271 -11.53 -10.61 11.34
N ILE A 272 -11.01 -10.17 12.49
CA ILE A 272 -11.46 -8.95 13.17
C ILE A 272 -11.15 -7.69 12.33
N ILE A 273 -9.93 -7.56 11.83
CA ILE A 273 -9.47 -6.38 11.06
C ILE A 273 -10.22 -6.30 9.72
N VAL A 274 -10.29 -7.40 8.97
CA VAL A 274 -10.97 -7.45 7.67
C VAL A 274 -12.46 -7.19 7.84
N ALA A 275 -13.13 -7.81 8.82
CA ALA A 275 -14.55 -7.55 9.06
C ALA A 275 -14.82 -6.07 9.40
N SER A 276 -13.97 -5.47 10.24
CA SER A 276 -14.08 -4.06 10.63
C SER A 276 -13.86 -3.12 9.45
N GLY A 277 -12.86 -3.40 8.61
CA GLY A 277 -12.56 -2.65 7.40
C GLY A 277 -13.65 -2.76 6.34
N LEU A 278 -14.14 -3.97 6.07
CA LEU A 278 -15.26 -4.18 5.16
C LEU A 278 -16.54 -3.49 5.65
N TYR A 279 -16.82 -3.55 6.95
CA TYR A 279 -17.94 -2.82 7.54
C TYR A 279 -17.81 -1.30 7.35
N LEU A 280 -16.61 -0.75 7.58
CA LEU A 280 -16.32 0.66 7.38
C LEU A 280 -16.57 1.09 5.92
N LEU A 281 -16.03 0.32 4.96
CA LEU A 281 -16.19 0.59 3.52
C LEU A 281 -17.65 0.46 3.07
N HIS A 282 -18.34 -0.58 3.53
CA HIS A 282 -19.77 -0.78 3.23
C HIS A 282 -20.59 0.42 3.72
N ARG A 283 -20.33 0.91 4.94
CA ARG A 283 -21.08 2.03 5.52
C ARG A 283 -20.82 3.35 4.79
N GLU A 284 -19.59 3.57 4.35
CA GLU A 284 -19.25 4.75 3.54
C GLU A 284 -20.02 4.76 2.22
N ARG A 285 -20.11 3.60 1.54
CA ARG A 285 -20.90 3.45 0.32
C ARG A 285 -22.37 3.78 0.54
N VAL A 286 -22.99 3.27 1.62
CA VAL A 286 -24.40 3.56 1.94
C VAL A 286 -24.63 5.05 2.15
N ARG A 287 -23.71 5.75 2.81
CA ARG A 287 -23.82 7.20 3.05
C ARG A 287 -23.67 8.03 1.78
N GLN A 288 -22.74 7.67 0.89
CA GLN A 288 -22.57 8.37 -0.40
C GLN A 288 -23.80 8.24 -1.30
N VAL A 289 -24.47 7.09 -1.28
CA VAL A 289 -25.73 6.87 -2.02
C VAL A 289 -26.90 7.68 -1.45
N GLN A 290 -26.86 8.04 -0.15
CA GLN A 290 -27.93 8.77 0.54
C GLN A 290 -27.71 10.29 0.60
N ALA A 291 -26.59 10.83 0.10
CA ALA A 291 -26.35 12.26 0.06
C ALA A 291 -27.34 12.93 -0.91
N PRO A 292 -28.12 13.96 -0.50
CA PRO A 292 -29.04 14.65 -1.39
C PRO A 292 -28.28 15.25 -2.58
N THR A 293 -28.84 15.13 -3.78
CA THR A 293 -28.37 15.88 -4.96
C THR A 293 -28.31 17.36 -4.58
N PRO A 294 -27.20 18.08 -4.84
CA PRO A 294 -27.16 19.52 -4.60
C PRO A 294 -28.33 20.14 -5.36
N LEU A 295 -29.18 20.89 -4.65
CA LEU A 295 -30.15 21.74 -5.31
C LEU A 295 -29.34 22.74 -6.12
N ASP A 296 -29.49 22.73 -7.44
CA ASP A 296 -28.98 23.77 -8.31
C ASP A 296 -29.55 25.10 -7.77
N HIS A 297 -28.71 25.88 -7.10
CA HIS A 297 -29.07 27.24 -6.73
C HIS A 297 -28.99 28.08 -8.02
N PRO A 298 -30.09 28.77 -8.40
CA PRO A 298 -30.16 29.56 -9.64
C PRO A 298 -29.21 30.77 -9.64
#